data_AF-A0A7W0U2L7-F1
#
_entry.id   AF-A0A7W0U2L7-F1
#
_cell.length_a   1.000
_cell.length_b   1.000
_cell.length_c   1.000
_cell.angle_alpha   90.00
_cell.angle_beta   90.00
_cell.angle_gamma   90.00
#
_symmetry.space_group_name_H-M   'P 1'
#
loop_
_entity.id
_entity.type
_entity.pdbx_description
1 polymer ?
#
loop_
_entity_poly.entity_id
_entity_poly.type
_entity_poly.pdbx_seq_one_letter_code
_entity_poly.pdbx_strand_id
1 'polypeptide(L)'
;MQRRCPSAEPCPVFTAMAAVLHLGADDRSSLVWIVAALVLYGVMLALTFRVHLPLNNQIQAAGEPDHIADLAAVRENFESKWVRWNIARAASSTAAFGCLTWALTLVGGS
;
A
#
# COMPACT_ATOMS: atom_id res chain seq x y z
N MET A 1 44.61 -20.52 -18.20
CA MET A 1 44.59 -19.32 -17.33
C MET A 1 43.92 -18.18 -18.09
N GLN A 2 42.63 -17.92 -17.86
CA GLN A 2 42.01 -16.63 -18.18
C GLN A 2 40.90 -16.40 -17.16
N ARG A 3 41.03 -15.29 -16.45
CA ARG A 3 40.34 -14.98 -15.19
C ARG A 3 38.85 -14.75 -15.49
N ARG A 4 37.96 -15.37 -14.71
CA ARG A 4 36.54 -14.99 -14.64
C ARG A 4 36.48 -13.54 -14.15
N CYS A 5 36.01 -12.61 -14.98
CA CYS A 5 35.63 -11.29 -14.51
C CYS A 5 34.49 -11.44 -13.48
N PRO A 6 34.53 -10.75 -12.33
CA PRO A 6 33.40 -10.72 -11.42
C PRO A 6 32.21 -10.11 -12.16
N SER A 7 31.08 -10.81 -12.09
CA SER A 7 29.76 -10.32 -12.47
C SER A 7 29.59 -8.93 -11.86
N ALA A 8 29.70 -7.90 -12.70
CA ALA A 8 29.21 -6.59 -12.39
C ALA A 8 27.69 -6.73 -12.34
N GLU A 9 27.15 -7.09 -11.17
CA GLU A 9 25.74 -6.95 -10.86
C GLU A 9 25.49 -5.43 -10.80
N PRO A 10 24.92 -4.80 -11.84
CA PRO A 10 24.59 -3.39 -11.74
C PRO A 10 23.50 -3.28 -10.69
N CYS A 11 23.74 -2.51 -9.62
CA CYS A 11 22.74 -2.32 -8.56
C CYS A 11 21.52 -1.64 -9.20
N PRO A 12 20.44 -2.40 -9.50
CA PRO A 12 19.43 -1.98 -10.48
C PRO A 12 18.63 -0.77 -10.00
N VAL A 13 18.67 -0.53 -8.70
CA VAL A 13 18.01 0.58 -8.01
C VAL A 13 18.58 1.93 -8.44
N PHE A 14 19.91 2.07 -8.55
CA PHE A 14 20.52 3.35 -8.93
C PHE A 14 20.32 3.68 -10.42
N THR A 15 20.32 2.66 -11.28
CA THR A 15 20.03 2.81 -12.71
C THR A 15 18.54 3.11 -12.95
N ALA A 16 17.64 2.44 -12.23
CA ALA A 16 16.21 2.72 -12.30
C ALA A 16 15.88 4.13 -11.79
N MET A 17 16.54 4.58 -10.73
CA MET A 17 16.30 5.90 -10.13
C MET A 17 16.89 7.04 -10.97
N ALA A 18 18.02 6.83 -11.63
CA ALA A 18 18.58 7.81 -12.58
C ALA A 18 17.71 7.97 -13.84
N ALA A 19 17.06 6.90 -14.31
CA ALA A 19 16.12 6.96 -15.44
C ALA A 19 14.82 7.73 -15.08
N VAL A 20 14.30 7.55 -13.87
CA VAL A 20 13.11 8.25 -13.36
C VAL A 20 13.34 9.76 -13.20
N LEU A 21 14.59 10.20 -12.98
CA LEU A 21 14.93 11.60 -12.74
C LEU A 21 15.22 12.43 -14.02
N HIS A 22 15.24 11.83 -15.22
CA HIS A 22 15.67 12.50 -16.47
C HIS A 22 14.59 12.64 -17.57
N LEU A 23 13.33 12.31 -17.29
CA LEU A 23 12.19 12.45 -18.21
C LEU A 23 11.12 13.27 -17.46
N GLY A 24 10.58 14.43 -17.84
CA GLY A 24 10.64 15.32 -19.00
C GLY A 24 9.66 16.48 -18.71
N ALA A 25 9.83 17.65 -19.33
CA ALA A 25 9.32 18.96 -18.86
C ALA A 25 7.83 19.32 -19.15
N ASP A 26 6.92 18.37 -19.41
CA ASP A 26 5.48 18.63 -19.72
C ASP A 26 4.46 17.88 -18.81
N ASP A 27 4.91 17.56 -17.60
CA ASP A 27 4.47 16.46 -16.73
C ASP A 27 3.14 16.64 -15.95
N ARG A 28 2.23 17.49 -16.40
CA ARG A 28 1.02 17.82 -15.61
C ARG A 28 0.07 16.63 -15.41
N SER A 29 0.07 15.68 -16.36
CA SER A 29 -0.74 14.47 -16.31
C SER A 29 -0.21 13.44 -15.31
N SER A 30 1.11 13.20 -15.26
CA SER A 30 1.68 12.25 -14.29
C SER A 30 1.53 12.76 -12.85
N LEU A 31 1.67 14.08 -12.64
CA LEU A 31 1.46 14.71 -11.34
C LEU A 31 0.05 14.46 -10.80
N VAL A 32 -0.98 14.44 -11.66
CA VAL A 32 -2.35 14.11 -11.24
C VAL A 32 -2.44 12.66 -10.72
N TRP A 33 -1.78 11.71 -11.39
CA TRP A 33 -1.75 10.31 -10.96
C TRP A 33 -0.95 10.09 -9.68
N ILE A 34 0.17 10.81 -9.52
CA ILE A 34 0.97 10.79 -8.29
C ILE A 34 0.18 11.37 -7.11
N VAL A 35 -0.51 12.49 -7.31
CA VAL A 35 -1.37 13.10 -6.29
C VAL A 35 -2.55 12.18 -5.95
N ALA A 36 -3.19 11.56 -6.95
CA ALA A 36 -4.25 10.58 -6.71
C ALA A 36 -3.74 9.38 -5.89
N ALA A 37 -2.56 8.86 -6.21
CA ALA A 37 -1.93 7.79 -5.42
C ALA A 37 -1.67 8.21 -3.97
N LEU A 38 -1.17 9.43 -3.76
CA LEU A 38 -0.93 9.97 -2.43
C LEU A 38 -2.22 10.11 -1.62
N VAL A 39 -3.30 10.59 -2.23
CA VAL A 39 -4.62 10.69 -1.59
C VAL A 39 -5.15 9.31 -1.22
N LEU A 40 -5.10 8.34 -2.14
CA LEU A 40 -5.56 6.97 -1.90
C LEU A 40 -4.74 6.29 -0.80
N TYR A 41 -3.43 6.52 -0.76
CA TYR A 41 -2.57 6.05 0.32
C TYR A 41 -2.91 6.73 1.66
N GLY A 42 -3.21 8.04 1.65
CA GLY A 42 -3.71 8.76 2.81
C GLY A 42 -5.03 8.18 3.34
N VAL A 43 -5.95 7.80 2.46
CA VAL A 43 -7.20 7.10 2.83
C VAL A 43 -6.89 5.75 3.48
N MET A 44 -5.98 4.96 2.90
CA MET A 44 -5.52 3.68 3.47
C MET A 44 -4.97 3.86 4.90
N LEU A 45 -4.15 4.88 5.14
CA LEU A 45 -3.63 5.20 6.47
C LEU A 45 -4.74 5.64 7.42
N ALA A 46 -5.68 6.48 6.96
CA ALA A 46 -6.81 6.91 7.76
C ALA A 46 -7.69 5.72 8.19
N LEU A 47 -7.96 4.76 7.29
CA LEU A 47 -8.67 3.52 7.61
C LEU A 47 -7.91 2.71 8.65
N THR A 48 -6.59 2.62 8.52
CA THR A 48 -5.74 1.92 9.49
C THR A 48 -5.86 2.54 10.89
N PHE A 49 -5.63 3.85 11.02
CA PHE A 49 -5.62 4.51 12.33
C PHE A 49 -7.00 4.71 12.94
N ARG A 50 -8.03 4.98 12.15
CA ARG A 50 -9.38 5.30 12.66
C ARG A 50 -10.31 4.11 12.75
N VAL A 51 -10.02 3.02 12.03
CA VAL A 51 -10.87 1.83 12.04
C VAL A 51 -10.12 0.64 12.58
N HIS A 52 -8.99 0.27 11.98
CA HIS A 52 -8.29 -0.96 12.38
C HIS A 52 -7.70 -0.87 13.79
N LEU A 53 -7.10 0.26 14.17
CA LEU A 53 -6.57 0.45 15.53
C LEU A 53 -7.68 0.33 16.59
N PRO A 54 -8.79 1.10 16.53
CA PRO A 54 -9.86 0.98 17.51
C PRO A 54 -10.52 -0.39 17.53
N LEU A 55 -10.60 -1.07 16.39
CA LEU A 55 -11.18 -2.40 16.29
C LEU A 55 -10.26 -3.47 16.92
N ASN A 56 -8.95 -3.36 16.74
CA ASN A 56 -7.97 -4.21 17.44
C ASN A 56 -8.01 -3.98 18.95
N ASN A 57 -8.13 -2.72 19.38
CA ASN A 57 -8.26 -2.39 20.80
C ASN A 57 -9.53 -2.99 21.41
N GLN A 58 -10.63 -3.10 20.65
CA GLN A 58 -11.86 -3.75 21.12
C GLN A 58 -11.67 -5.25 21.39
N ILE A 59 -10.99 -5.98 20.49
CA ILE A 59 -10.66 -7.39 20.77
C ILE A 59 -9.77 -7.49 21.99
N GLN A 60 -8.75 -6.64 22.09
CA GLN A 60 -7.82 -6.66 23.22
C GLN A 60 -8.55 -6.39 24.55
N ALA A 61 -9.54 -5.49 24.54
CA ALA A 61 -10.36 -5.19 25.71
C ALA A 61 -11.38 -6.29 26.06
N ALA A 62 -11.73 -7.17 25.12
CA ALA A 62 -12.65 -8.28 25.37
C ALA A 62 -12.07 -9.35 26.31
N GLY A 63 -10.74 -9.41 26.46
CA GLY A 63 -10.05 -10.29 27.40
C GLY A 63 -9.76 -11.69 26.86
N GLU A 64 -9.41 -12.61 27.77
CA GLU A 64 -9.07 -14.01 27.45
C GLU A 64 -10.29 -14.74 26.83
N PRO A 65 -10.14 -15.40 25.67
CA PRO A 65 -11.24 -16.07 24.97
C PRO A 65 -12.01 -17.08 25.83
N ASP A 66 -11.31 -17.80 26.71
CA ASP A 66 -11.86 -18.85 27.58
C ASP A 66 -12.76 -18.28 28.69
N HIS A 67 -12.73 -16.97 28.90
CA HIS A 67 -13.52 -16.27 29.92
C HIS A 67 -14.71 -15.49 29.32
N ILE A 68 -14.89 -15.52 28.00
CA ILE A 68 -15.97 -14.83 27.30
C ILE A 68 -17.16 -15.79 27.13
N ALA A 69 -18.28 -15.48 27.78
CA ALA A 69 -19.48 -16.31 27.77
C ALA A 69 -20.05 -16.57 26.36
N ASP A 70 -19.91 -15.60 25.45
CA ASP A 70 -20.30 -15.73 24.04
C ASP A 70 -19.21 -15.17 23.11
N LEU A 71 -18.14 -15.96 22.97
CA LEU A 71 -17.01 -15.63 22.08
C LEU A 71 -17.43 -15.54 20.61
N ALA A 72 -18.43 -16.32 20.20
CA ALA A 72 -18.90 -16.37 18.81
C ALA A 72 -19.55 -15.05 18.38
N ALA A 73 -20.41 -14.48 19.23
CA ALA A 73 -21.03 -13.18 18.96
C ALA A 73 -20.00 -12.03 18.92
N VAL A 74 -18.99 -12.05 19.81
CA VAL A 74 -17.90 -11.05 19.78
C VAL A 74 -17.12 -11.13 18.47
N ARG A 75 -16.80 -12.35 18.04
CA ARG A 75 -16.10 -12.61 16.79
C ARG A 75 -16.90 -12.15 15.57
N GLU A 76 -18.18 -12.51 15.49
CA GLU A 76 -19.03 -12.16 14.34
C GLU A 76 -19.16 -10.64 14.16
N ASN A 77 -19.39 -9.90 15.25
CA ASN A 77 -19.50 -8.44 15.21
C ASN A 77 -18.17 -7.78 14.83
N PHE A 78 -17.03 -8.32 15.28
CA PHE A 78 -15.72 -7.87 14.84
C PHE A 78 -15.50 -8.16 13.35
N GLU A 79 -15.68 -9.42 12.92
CA GLU A 79 -15.38 -9.88 11.57
C GLU A 79 -16.21 -9.14 10.52
N SER A 80 -17.51 -8.94 10.77
CA SER A 80 -18.39 -8.20 9.85
C SER A 80 -17.86 -6.79 9.57
N LYS A 81 -17.46 -6.05 10.61
CA LYS A 81 -16.87 -4.71 10.47
C LYS A 81 -15.47 -4.79 9.86
N TRP A 82 -14.66 -5.74 10.30
CA TRP A 82 -13.29 -5.90 9.85
C TRP A 82 -13.23 -6.20 8.35
N VAL A 83 -14.02 -7.15 7.84
CA VAL A 83 -14.06 -7.54 6.42
C VAL A 83 -14.37 -6.34 5.54
N ARG A 84 -15.43 -5.59 5.87
CA ARG A 84 -15.85 -4.41 5.10
C ARG A 84 -14.73 -3.39 4.97
N TRP A 85 -14.07 -3.05 6.07
CA TRP A 85 -13.02 -2.03 6.06
C TRP A 85 -11.68 -2.55 5.54
N ASN A 86 -11.40 -3.85 5.70
CA ASN A 86 -10.25 -4.47 5.09
C ASN A 86 -10.33 -4.46 3.56
N ILE A 87 -11.52 -4.70 2.98
CA ILE A 87 -11.75 -4.57 1.54
C ILE A 87 -11.49 -3.13 1.09
N ALA A 88 -12.02 -2.13 1.80
CA ALA A 88 -11.79 -0.72 1.46
C ALA A 88 -10.30 -0.34 1.53
N ARG A 89 -9.58 -0.82 2.55
CA ARG A 89 -8.14 -0.62 2.70
C ARG A 89 -7.37 -1.27 1.56
N ALA A 90 -7.70 -2.52 1.21
CA ALA A 90 -7.07 -3.23 0.10
C ALA A 90 -7.32 -2.53 -1.24
N ALA A 91 -8.57 -2.14 -1.53
CA ALA A 91 -8.93 -1.42 -2.74
C ALA A 91 -8.18 -0.09 -2.86
N SER A 92 -8.07 0.67 -1.76
CA SER A 92 -7.34 1.94 -1.73
C SER A 92 -5.85 1.75 -2.03
N SER A 93 -5.20 0.73 -1.43
CA SER A 93 -3.80 0.40 -1.71
C SER A 93 -3.57 -0.04 -3.15
N THR A 94 -4.44 -0.91 -3.68
CA THR A 94 -4.34 -1.41 -5.05
C THR A 94 -4.54 -0.29 -6.06
N ALA A 95 -5.50 0.62 -5.81
CA ALA A 95 -5.72 1.78 -6.65
C ALA A 95 -4.54 2.76 -6.60
N ALA A 96 -3.95 3.00 -5.41
CA ALA A 96 -2.76 3.83 -5.27
C ALA A 96 -1.58 3.24 -6.07
N PHE A 97 -1.35 1.93 -5.94
CA PHE A 97 -0.36 1.21 -6.73
C PHE A 97 -0.62 1.36 -8.24
N GLY A 98 -1.86 1.16 -8.68
CA GLY A 98 -2.26 1.34 -10.08
C GLY A 98 -2.04 2.76 -10.61
N CYS A 99 -2.30 3.78 -9.79
CA CYS A 99 -2.02 5.17 -10.14
C CYS A 99 -0.52 5.41 -10.33
N LEU A 100 0.32 4.86 -9.46
CA LEU A 100 1.78 4.99 -9.58
C LEU A 100 2.31 4.24 -10.80
N THR A 101 1.86 3.00 -11.05
CA THR A 101 2.27 2.25 -12.24
C THR A 101 1.85 2.96 -13.52
N TRP A 102 0.67 3.59 -13.54
CA TRP A 102 0.23 4.39 -14.68
C TRP A 102 1.08 5.65 -14.87
N ALA A 103 1.39 6.37 -13.78
CA ALA A 103 2.30 7.53 -13.84
C ALA A 103 3.66 7.14 -14.41
N LEU A 104 4.21 5.98 -14.01
CA LEU A 104 5.44 5.41 -14.57
C LEU A 104 5.35 5.19 -16.09
N THR A 105 4.22 4.70 -16.61
CA THR A 105 4.05 4.52 -18.07
C THR A 105 3.97 5.83 -18.84
N LEU A 106 3.39 6.89 -18.24
CA LEU A 106 3.30 8.21 -18.88
C LEU A 106 4.68 8.87 -18.98
N VAL A 107 5.50 8.72 -17.93
CA VAL A 107 6.89 9.20 -17.91
C VAL A 107 7.78 8.36 -18.84
N GLY A 108 7.58 7.04 -18.89
CA GLY A 108 8.37 6.15 -19.74
C GLY A 108 7.95 6.11 -21.22
N GLY A 109 6.79 6.67 -21.57
CA GLY A 109 6.25 6.71 -22.94
C GLY A 109 6.33 8.07 -23.62
N SER A 110 6.96 9.07 -22.98
CA SER A 110 7.20 10.42 -23.51
C SER A 110 8.63 10.63 -24.00
#